data_AF-A0A7U9R170-F1
#
_entry.id   AF-A0A7U9R170-F1
#
_cell.length_a   1.000
_cell.length_b   1.000
_cell.length_c   1.000
_cell.angle_alpha   90.00
_cell.angle_beta   90.00
_cell.angle_gamma   90.00
#
_symmetry.space_group_name_H-M   'P 1'
#
loop_
_entity.id
_entity.type
_entity.pdbx_description
1 polymer ?
#
loop_
_entity_poly.entity_id
_entity_poly.type
_entity_poly.pdbx_seq_one_letter_code
_entity_poly.pdbx_strand_id
1 'polypeptide(L)'
;MRRLGRHTQGVLRAALACGMGVQILLGLAWLMQNMGGLQNFQESRLLLAGESTGNGFYSGILYRGLALLLSSRLWILYVVQLSAAFAAAWVLWACFFPNGNKRLRLLCTLALVTFPQAMQCHLAVLPWSLGTSLLLGETALWRKAWGLFPAGNGRKAPGKPGENVSPREAARLAIAMLLVWLLLLLVLPIYAWFALPLQAAFLWKLGKSRRGKCRLFCGFTVFALLLCNITVNCGWNPEKWNRRLATAALSRVGWPYFQQTFQVFPQPLHDEIGLVIARDVSAYADGVERVLIPRLEELYGAGEVNGKLWELAEICLRDRLRVDVKNLIWDMAAYHATPPILAMQLKGRAYDAYSGINYEQMRDRAPLLTRYYVDYGSRWWWLMLGLAAAILLCGLLRGSRYRCFLGRWLPVWVGVEWMILHFVLCGSGIMDYKKTLWATALWYMAALWPLAGGEGSSEWQS
;
A
#
# COMPACT_ATOMS: atom_id res chain seq x y z
N MET A 1 15.07 -6.58 39.56
CA MET A 1 15.04 -6.49 38.08
C MET A 1 13.77 -7.05 37.42
N ARG A 2 13.36 -8.31 37.64
CA ARG A 2 12.17 -8.91 36.96
C ARG A 2 10.80 -8.31 37.31
N ARG A 3 10.62 -7.71 38.50
CA ARG A 3 9.39 -6.98 38.88
C ARG A 3 9.34 -5.59 38.23
N LEU A 4 10.46 -4.86 38.28
CA LEU A 4 10.62 -3.55 37.64
C LEU A 4 10.33 -3.63 36.12
N GLY A 5 10.93 -4.59 35.41
CA GLY A 5 10.68 -4.77 33.97
C GLY A 5 9.22 -5.11 33.61
N ARG A 6 8.48 -5.81 34.48
CA ARG A 6 7.04 -6.09 34.27
C ARG A 6 6.18 -4.84 34.46
N HIS A 7 6.47 -4.06 35.50
CA HIS A 7 5.78 -2.79 35.75
C HIS A 7 6.03 -1.79 34.63
N THR A 8 7.29 -1.61 34.22
CA THR A 8 7.66 -0.74 33.09
C THR A 8 6.98 -1.20 31.79
N GLN A 9 6.92 -2.50 31.53
CA GLN A 9 6.21 -3.03 30.37
C GLN A 9 4.69 -2.74 30.41
N GLY A 10 4.07 -2.84 31.59
CA GLY A 10 2.66 -2.49 31.79
C GLY A 10 2.38 -1.01 31.47
N VAL A 11 3.22 -0.12 32.02
CA VAL A 11 3.14 1.34 31.78
C VAL A 11 3.32 1.67 30.30
N LEU A 12 4.32 1.08 29.63
CA LEU A 12 4.56 1.32 28.20
C LEU A 12 3.39 0.83 27.32
N ARG A 13 2.75 -0.29 27.68
CA ARG A 13 1.55 -0.79 27.00
C ARG A 13 0.35 0.12 27.21
N ALA A 14 0.17 0.65 28.42
CA ALA A 14 -0.88 1.62 28.71
C ALA A 14 -0.67 2.90 27.91
N ALA A 15 0.56 3.44 27.87
CA ALA A 15 0.90 4.59 27.04
C ALA A 15 0.61 4.35 25.55
N LEU A 16 0.97 3.16 25.04
CA LEU A 16 0.65 2.75 23.67
C LEU A 16 -0.87 2.72 23.42
N ALA A 17 -1.64 2.18 24.36
CA ALA A 17 -3.10 2.13 24.27
C ALA A 17 -3.76 3.51 24.34
N CYS A 18 -3.31 4.38 25.24
CA CYS A 18 -3.80 5.74 25.39
C CYS A 18 -3.55 6.57 24.13
N GLY A 19 -2.34 6.51 23.57
CA GLY A 19 -2.03 7.28 22.37
C GLY A 19 -2.79 6.80 21.12
N MET A 20 -3.10 5.50 21.02
CA MET A 20 -4.06 4.99 20.04
C MET A 20 -5.46 5.56 20.27
N GLY A 21 -5.92 5.61 21.51
CA GLY A 21 -7.23 6.16 21.87
C GLY A 21 -7.39 7.59 21.36
N VAL A 22 -6.38 8.45 21.57
CA VAL A 22 -6.39 9.83 21.03
C VAL A 22 -6.48 9.84 19.50
N GLN A 23 -5.71 9.02 18.81
CA GLN A 23 -5.79 8.91 17.34
C GLN A 23 -7.20 8.51 16.88
N ILE A 24 -7.79 7.50 17.53
CA ILE A 24 -9.13 6.99 17.20
C ILE A 24 -10.17 8.09 17.39
N LEU A 25 -10.13 8.82 18.51
CA LEU A 25 -11.07 9.91 18.77
C LEU A 25 -10.93 11.03 17.74
N LEU A 26 -9.70 11.43 17.40
CA LEU A 26 -9.45 12.42 16.35
C LEU A 26 -9.95 11.94 14.97
N GLY A 27 -9.70 10.67 14.63
CA GLY A 27 -10.14 10.07 13.38
C GLY A 27 -11.66 9.94 13.27
N LEU A 28 -12.35 9.60 14.36
CA LEU A 28 -13.82 9.56 14.42
C LEU A 28 -14.42 10.97 14.33
N ALA A 29 -13.85 11.95 15.03
CA ALA A 29 -14.25 13.35 14.90
C ALA A 29 -14.08 13.84 13.45
N TRP A 30 -12.95 13.50 12.83
CA TRP A 30 -12.69 13.87 11.43
C TRP A 30 -13.66 13.18 10.47
N LEU A 31 -13.95 11.90 10.68
CA LEU A 31 -14.93 11.13 9.91
C LEU A 31 -16.31 11.80 9.94
N MET A 32 -16.82 12.15 11.11
CA MET A 32 -18.13 12.78 11.26
C MET A 32 -18.24 14.10 10.47
N GLN A 33 -17.16 14.89 10.42
CA GLN A 33 -17.13 16.16 9.70
C GLN A 33 -17.02 16.00 8.17
N ASN A 34 -16.46 14.88 7.69
CA ASN A 34 -16.14 14.69 6.28
C ASN A 34 -17.03 13.66 5.55
N MET A 35 -17.81 12.86 6.27
CA MET A 35 -18.63 11.78 5.68
C MET A 35 -19.69 12.27 4.67
N GLY A 36 -20.19 13.49 4.83
CA GLY A 36 -21.12 14.13 3.89
C GLY A 36 -20.43 14.81 2.70
N GLY A 37 -19.16 14.50 2.41
CA GLY A 37 -18.36 15.26 1.46
C GLY A 37 -17.54 14.46 0.48
N LEU A 38 -17.46 14.97 -0.74
CA LEU A 38 -16.54 14.46 -1.74
C LEU A 38 -15.14 15.01 -1.46
N GLN A 39 -14.19 14.10 -1.25
CA GLN A 39 -12.77 14.44 -1.32
C GLN A 39 -12.40 14.70 -2.80
N ASN A 40 -11.94 15.91 -3.11
CA ASN A 40 -11.78 16.44 -4.48
C ASN A 40 -10.54 15.90 -5.23
N PHE A 41 -10.29 14.59 -5.19
CA PHE A 41 -9.22 13.99 -5.97
C PHE A 41 -9.49 14.08 -7.47
N GLN A 42 -8.46 14.42 -8.26
CA GLN A 42 -8.55 14.46 -9.72
C GLN A 42 -8.96 13.09 -10.28
N GLU A 43 -8.40 12.02 -9.72
CA GLU A 43 -8.73 10.65 -10.10
C GLU A 43 -10.19 10.28 -9.81
N SER A 44 -10.75 10.81 -8.71
CA SER A 44 -12.16 10.62 -8.39
C SER A 44 -13.07 11.37 -9.36
N ARG A 45 -12.69 12.59 -9.77
CA ARG A 45 -13.46 13.37 -10.75
C ARG A 45 -13.51 12.70 -12.12
N LEU A 46 -12.35 12.29 -12.62
CA LEU A 46 -12.24 11.58 -13.90
C LEU A 46 -13.03 10.26 -13.86
N LEU A 47 -12.93 9.49 -12.77
CA LEU A 47 -13.71 8.27 -12.60
C LEU A 47 -15.22 8.52 -12.62
N LEU A 48 -15.69 9.58 -11.97
CA LEU A 48 -17.11 9.93 -11.91
C LEU A 48 -17.63 10.58 -13.21
N ALA A 49 -16.78 11.27 -13.95
CA ALA A 49 -17.11 11.85 -15.25
C ALA A 49 -17.21 10.79 -16.36
N GLY A 50 -16.77 9.55 -16.11
CA GLY A 50 -16.64 8.53 -17.15
C GLY A 50 -15.53 8.84 -18.16
N GLU A 51 -14.79 9.93 -17.95
CA GLU A 51 -13.68 10.35 -18.78
C GLU A 51 -12.44 9.53 -18.42
N SER A 52 -12.06 8.67 -19.36
CA SER A 52 -10.80 7.96 -19.34
C SER A 52 -9.76 8.82 -20.04
N THR A 53 -8.96 9.60 -19.31
CA THR A 53 -7.65 10.00 -19.85
C THR A 53 -6.91 8.73 -20.26
N GLY A 54 -6.20 8.78 -21.39
CA GLY A 54 -5.57 7.63 -22.04
C GLY A 54 -4.88 6.69 -21.04
N ASN A 55 -5.03 5.38 -21.29
CA ASN A 55 -4.48 4.26 -20.50
C ASN A 55 -4.90 4.16 -19.02
N GLY A 56 -6.17 3.84 -18.82
CA GLY A 56 -6.55 2.82 -17.82
C GLY A 56 -6.13 3.13 -16.38
N PHE A 57 -6.98 3.88 -15.68
CA PHE A 57 -6.96 3.93 -14.22
C PHE A 57 -6.65 2.56 -13.59
N TYR A 58 -5.84 2.57 -12.52
CA TYR A 58 -5.62 1.42 -11.64
C TYR A 58 -6.93 0.78 -11.11
N SER A 59 -8.10 1.40 -11.29
CA SER A 59 -9.39 0.83 -10.90
C SER A 59 -9.82 -0.31 -11.83
N GLY A 60 -10.09 -1.47 -11.23
CA GLY A 60 -10.67 -2.60 -11.92
C GLY A 60 -12.18 -2.42 -12.17
N ILE A 61 -12.73 -3.29 -13.03
CA ILE A 61 -14.11 -3.21 -13.53
C ILE A 61 -15.13 -3.19 -12.39
N LEU A 62 -14.92 -3.97 -11.33
CA LEU A 62 -15.85 -4.03 -10.20
C LEU A 62 -15.88 -2.71 -9.43
N TYR A 63 -14.74 -2.07 -9.19
CA TYR A 63 -14.71 -0.79 -8.50
C TYR A 63 -15.40 0.30 -9.32
N ARG A 64 -15.14 0.34 -10.64
CA ARG A 64 -15.79 1.29 -11.56
C ARG A 64 -17.31 1.11 -11.55
N GLY A 65 -17.77 -0.14 -11.65
CA GLY A 65 -19.20 -0.46 -11.56
C GLY A 65 -19.83 -0.02 -10.23
N LEU A 66 -19.15 -0.28 -9.10
CA LEU A 66 -19.61 0.18 -7.78
C LEU A 66 -19.66 1.71 -7.68
N ALA A 67 -18.63 2.41 -8.16
CA ALA A 67 -18.57 3.88 -8.13
C ALA A 67 -19.66 4.51 -8.99
N LEU A 68 -19.92 3.95 -10.18
CA LEU A 68 -20.99 4.39 -11.07
C LEU A 68 -22.38 4.14 -10.45
N LEU A 69 -22.62 2.93 -9.92
CA LEU A 69 -23.89 2.57 -9.29
C LEU A 69 -24.21 3.46 -8.08
N LEU A 70 -23.18 3.82 -7.31
CA LEU A 70 -23.31 4.60 -6.08
C LEU A 70 -23.01 6.10 -6.28
N SER A 71 -22.86 6.55 -7.52
CA SER A 71 -22.49 7.94 -7.86
C SER A 71 -23.47 8.98 -7.28
N SER A 72 -24.77 8.65 -7.20
CA SER A 72 -25.81 9.50 -6.60
C SER A 72 -25.76 9.56 -5.07
N ARG A 73 -25.09 8.61 -4.41
CA ARG A 73 -25.04 8.47 -2.95
C ARG A 73 -23.65 7.99 -2.49
N LEU A 74 -22.64 8.83 -2.73
CA LEU A 74 -21.22 8.51 -2.45
C LEU A 74 -20.93 8.09 -1.00
N TRP A 75 -21.70 8.58 -0.03
CA TRP A 75 -21.56 8.18 1.37
C TRP A 75 -21.79 6.67 1.58
N ILE A 76 -22.60 6.02 0.74
CA ILE A 76 -22.81 4.56 0.78
C ILE A 76 -21.49 3.86 0.41
N LEU A 77 -20.80 4.35 -0.63
CA LEU A 77 -19.49 3.82 -1.02
C LEU A 77 -18.48 3.98 0.13
N TYR A 78 -18.48 5.13 0.83
CA TYR A 78 -17.63 5.34 2.01
C TYR A 78 -17.93 4.33 3.13
N VAL A 79 -19.20 4.06 3.39
CA VAL A 79 -19.60 3.04 4.39
C VAL A 79 -19.15 1.64 3.97
N VAL A 80 -19.27 1.28 2.69
CA VAL A 80 -18.76 0.00 2.16
C VAL A 80 -17.24 -0.10 2.33
N GLN A 81 -16.51 0.97 1.99
CA GLN A 81 -15.06 1.06 2.14
C GLN A 81 -14.60 0.93 3.59
N LEU A 82 -15.23 1.66 4.51
CA LEU A 82 -14.96 1.58 5.94
C LEU A 82 -15.30 0.21 6.52
N SER A 83 -16.43 -0.37 6.13
CA SER A 83 -16.86 -1.70 6.59
C SER A 83 -15.87 -2.79 6.16
N ALA A 84 -15.42 -2.73 4.90
CA ALA A 84 -14.40 -3.64 4.39
C ALA A 84 -13.07 -3.49 5.14
N ALA A 85 -12.62 -2.25 5.38
CA ALA A 85 -11.40 -1.98 6.12
C ALA A 85 -11.47 -2.48 7.57
N PHE A 86 -12.59 -2.21 8.26
CA PHE A 86 -12.84 -2.70 9.61
C PHE A 86 -12.87 -4.22 9.67
N ALA A 87 -13.60 -4.88 8.76
CA ALA A 87 -13.68 -6.34 8.71
C ALA A 87 -12.31 -6.98 8.44
N ALA A 88 -11.54 -6.45 7.48
CA ALA A 88 -10.21 -6.93 7.16
C ALA A 88 -9.25 -6.79 8.35
N ALA A 89 -9.20 -5.61 8.97
CA ALA A 89 -8.38 -5.36 10.16
C ALA A 89 -8.80 -6.25 11.34
N TRP A 90 -10.11 -6.43 11.57
CA TRP A 90 -10.64 -7.34 12.59
C TRP A 90 -10.22 -8.77 12.35
N VAL A 91 -10.38 -9.31 11.14
CA VAL A 91 -9.99 -10.69 10.78
C VAL A 91 -8.49 -10.89 10.91
N LEU A 92 -7.70 -9.90 10.49
CA LEU A 92 -6.25 -9.91 10.61
C LEU A 92 -5.83 -9.99 12.07
N TRP A 93 -6.38 -9.12 12.93
CA TRP A 93 -6.12 -9.16 14.37
C TRP A 93 -6.61 -10.45 15.04
N ALA A 94 -7.65 -11.13 14.53
CA ALA A 94 -8.04 -12.47 15.00
C ALA A 94 -6.89 -13.47 14.91
N CYS A 95 -6.10 -13.38 13.83
CA CYS A 95 -5.01 -14.30 13.55
C CYS A 95 -3.80 -14.06 14.48
N PHE A 96 -3.79 -12.92 15.15
CA PHE A 96 -2.77 -12.44 16.06
C PHE A 96 -3.18 -12.54 17.52
N PHE A 97 -4.48 -12.44 17.79
CA PHE A 97 -5.11 -12.55 19.10
C PHE A 97 -6.20 -13.65 19.12
N PRO A 98 -5.89 -14.93 18.87
CA PRO A 98 -6.92 -15.98 18.77
C PRO A 98 -7.74 -16.13 20.06
N ASN A 99 -7.10 -15.93 21.22
CA ASN A 99 -7.73 -15.95 22.55
C ASN A 99 -7.70 -14.56 23.23
N GLY A 100 -7.46 -13.49 22.47
CA GLY A 100 -7.25 -12.16 23.04
C GLY A 100 -8.53 -11.43 23.42
N ASN A 101 -8.39 -10.42 24.27
CA ASN A 101 -9.48 -9.56 24.71
C ASN A 101 -10.16 -8.88 23.50
N LYS A 102 -11.48 -9.10 23.33
CA LYS A 102 -12.28 -8.48 22.26
C LYS A 102 -12.16 -6.95 22.25
N ARG A 103 -12.01 -6.32 23.42
CA ARG A 103 -11.82 -4.87 23.56
C ARG A 103 -10.48 -4.42 22.96
N LEU A 104 -9.40 -5.14 23.26
CA LEU A 104 -8.08 -4.87 22.68
C LEU A 104 -8.10 -5.06 21.16
N ARG A 105 -8.75 -6.12 20.69
CA ARG A 105 -8.92 -6.36 19.25
C ARG A 105 -9.69 -5.21 18.58
N LEU A 106 -10.77 -4.74 19.20
CA LEU A 106 -11.53 -3.59 18.72
C LEU A 106 -10.66 -2.33 18.67
N LEU A 107 -9.91 -2.05 19.73
CA LEU A 107 -9.00 -0.91 19.81
C LEU A 107 -7.97 -0.95 18.67
N CYS A 108 -7.31 -2.09 18.47
CA CYS A 108 -6.32 -2.25 17.40
C CYS A 108 -6.95 -2.19 16.00
N THR A 109 -8.18 -2.70 15.83
CA THR A 109 -8.92 -2.56 14.57
C THR A 109 -9.23 -1.10 14.28
N LEU A 110 -9.77 -0.37 15.26
CA LEU A 110 -10.07 1.05 15.11
C LEU A 110 -8.80 1.85 14.82
N ALA A 111 -7.69 1.58 15.50
CA ALA A 111 -6.41 2.25 15.25
C ALA A 111 -5.92 2.08 13.79
N LEU A 112 -6.13 0.90 13.17
CA LEU A 112 -5.77 0.67 11.76
C LEU A 112 -6.69 1.38 10.76
N VAL A 113 -7.95 1.63 11.12
CA VAL A 113 -8.92 2.28 10.23
C VAL A 113 -8.90 3.80 10.38
N THR A 114 -8.44 4.30 11.53
CA THR A 114 -8.54 5.71 11.94
C THR A 114 -7.21 6.45 11.98
N PHE A 115 -6.16 5.97 11.30
CA PHE A 115 -4.99 6.83 11.09
C PHE A 115 -5.24 7.75 9.87
N PRO A 116 -4.62 8.95 9.81
CA PRO A 116 -5.01 10.00 8.87
C PRO A 116 -5.10 9.56 7.40
N GLN A 117 -4.06 8.88 6.92
CA GLN A 117 -3.96 8.45 5.53
C GLN A 117 -5.00 7.36 5.18
N ALA A 118 -5.27 6.42 6.10
CA ALA A 118 -6.32 5.42 5.91
C ALA A 118 -7.70 6.07 5.86
N MET A 119 -8.00 6.93 6.82
CA MET A 119 -9.30 7.58 6.92
C MET A 119 -9.62 8.41 5.68
N GLN A 120 -8.63 9.13 5.14
CA GLN A 120 -8.83 9.86 3.89
C GLN A 120 -9.10 8.93 2.70
N CYS A 121 -8.36 7.82 2.58
CA CYS A 121 -8.64 6.82 1.55
C CYS A 121 -10.04 6.22 1.67
N HIS A 122 -10.53 6.00 2.89
CA HIS A 122 -11.86 5.45 3.14
C HIS A 122 -12.98 6.41 2.74
N LEU A 123 -12.74 7.73 2.81
CA LEU A 123 -13.67 8.78 2.39
C LEU A 123 -13.39 9.34 0.99
N ALA A 124 -12.64 8.60 0.17
CA ALA A 124 -12.36 8.94 -1.22
C ALA A 124 -13.10 8.00 -2.17
N VAL A 125 -13.53 8.49 -3.33
CA VAL A 125 -14.04 7.65 -4.43
C VAL A 125 -12.84 7.10 -5.20
N LEU A 126 -12.05 6.25 -4.53
CA LEU A 126 -10.84 5.62 -5.07
C LEU A 126 -10.72 4.14 -4.65
N PRO A 127 -10.17 3.27 -5.52
CA PRO A 127 -10.08 1.83 -5.25
C PRO A 127 -9.10 1.47 -4.13
N TRP A 128 -8.20 2.39 -3.75
CA TRP A 128 -7.10 2.14 -2.81
C TRP A 128 -7.58 1.59 -1.47
N SER A 129 -8.69 2.10 -0.93
CA SER A 129 -9.27 1.63 0.34
C SER A 129 -9.70 0.16 0.28
N LEU A 130 -10.50 -0.21 -0.72
CA LEU A 130 -10.96 -1.59 -0.89
C LEU A 130 -9.79 -2.51 -1.23
N GLY A 131 -8.88 -2.07 -2.11
CA GLY A 131 -7.67 -2.81 -2.45
C GLY A 131 -6.80 -3.11 -1.22
N THR A 132 -6.55 -2.12 -0.36
CA THR A 132 -5.77 -2.33 0.87
C THR A 132 -6.51 -3.26 1.84
N SER A 133 -7.84 -3.15 1.94
CA SER A 133 -8.65 -4.07 2.75
C SER A 133 -8.49 -5.52 2.30
N LEU A 134 -8.49 -5.76 0.99
CA LEU A 134 -8.28 -7.09 0.42
C LEU A 134 -6.84 -7.58 0.63
N LEU A 135 -5.81 -6.73 0.50
CA LEU A 135 -4.41 -7.09 0.83
C LEU A 135 -4.22 -7.44 2.32
N LEU A 136 -4.92 -6.75 3.23
CA LEU A 136 -4.96 -7.11 4.64
C LEU A 136 -5.67 -8.46 4.85
N GLY A 137 -6.71 -8.74 4.08
CA GLY A 137 -7.36 -10.05 4.01
C GLY A 137 -6.41 -11.17 3.57
N GLU A 138 -5.66 -10.96 2.49
CA GLU A 138 -4.60 -11.88 2.02
C GLU A 138 -3.54 -12.11 3.10
N THR A 139 -3.11 -11.04 3.77
CA THR A 139 -2.15 -11.11 4.88
C THR A 139 -2.71 -11.98 6.01
N ALA A 140 -4.00 -11.86 6.33
CA ALA A 140 -4.66 -12.66 7.35
C ALA A 140 -4.76 -14.14 6.96
N LEU A 141 -5.11 -14.42 5.69
CA LEU A 141 -5.17 -15.78 5.16
C LEU A 141 -3.79 -16.43 5.11
N TRP A 142 -2.75 -15.71 4.69
CA TRP A 142 -1.36 -16.14 4.76
C TRP A 142 -0.96 -16.49 6.20
N ARG A 143 -1.32 -15.63 7.17
CA ARG A 143 -1.04 -15.87 8.59
C ARG A 143 -1.74 -17.12 9.12
N LYS A 144 -2.97 -17.41 8.68
CA LYS A 144 -3.68 -18.66 9.01
C LYS A 144 -3.02 -19.86 8.35
N ALA A 145 -2.71 -19.76 7.06
CA ALA A 145 -2.07 -20.80 6.27
C ALA A 145 -0.71 -21.20 6.83
N TRP A 146 0.05 -20.26 7.36
CA TRP A 146 1.30 -20.58 8.05
C TRP A 146 1.11 -21.54 9.23
N GLY A 147 0.00 -21.42 9.97
CA GLY A 147 -0.31 -22.33 11.09
C GLY A 147 -0.43 -23.80 10.69
N LEU A 148 -0.65 -24.07 9.40
CA LEU A 148 -0.73 -25.43 8.86
C LEU A 148 0.63 -26.06 8.58
N PHE A 149 1.70 -25.27 8.39
CA PHE A 149 3.00 -25.80 7.99
C PHE A 149 4.00 -25.70 9.16
N PRO A 150 4.41 -26.82 9.78
CA PRO A 150 5.37 -26.79 10.87
C PRO A 150 6.70 -26.17 10.43
N ALA A 151 7.32 -25.38 11.32
CA ALA A 151 8.62 -24.77 11.07
C ALA A 151 9.67 -25.87 10.92
N GLY A 152 10.23 -26.00 9.72
CA GLY A 152 11.34 -26.91 9.45
C GLY A 152 12.59 -26.43 10.17
N ASN A 153 12.79 -26.92 11.39
CA ASN A 153 14.06 -27.32 12.01
C ASN A 153 13.87 -27.50 13.53
N GLY A 154 14.05 -28.72 14.02
CA GLY A 154 14.14 -29.01 15.44
C GLY A 154 13.24 -30.16 15.86
N ARG A 155 13.85 -31.36 15.95
CA ARG A 155 13.40 -32.60 16.63
C ARG A 155 11.89 -32.89 16.57
N LYS A 156 11.52 -33.93 15.82
CA LYS A 156 10.26 -34.67 16.04
C LYS A 156 10.13 -34.90 17.55
N ALA A 157 9.14 -34.27 18.19
CA ALA A 157 8.76 -34.70 19.53
C ALA A 157 8.36 -36.18 19.42
N PRO A 158 9.02 -37.10 20.14
CA PRO A 158 8.69 -38.52 20.04
C PRO A 158 7.25 -38.70 20.53
N GLY A 159 6.41 -39.33 19.71
CA GLY A 159 5.03 -39.67 20.07
C GLY A 159 3.90 -38.85 19.44
N LYS A 160 4.18 -37.83 18.61
CA LYS A 160 3.14 -37.24 17.73
C LYS A 160 3.44 -37.56 16.27
N PRO A 161 2.69 -38.48 15.63
CA PRO A 161 2.80 -38.66 14.18
C PRO A 161 2.56 -37.30 13.53
N GLY A 162 3.41 -36.93 12.56
CA GLY A 162 3.35 -35.63 11.92
C GLY A 162 1.92 -35.35 11.47
N GLU A 163 1.29 -34.31 12.03
CA GLU A 163 -0.03 -33.88 11.62
C GLU A 163 0.05 -33.50 10.15
N ASN A 164 -0.35 -34.45 9.30
CA ASN A 164 -0.58 -34.22 7.89
C ASN A 164 -1.60 -33.08 7.81
N VAL A 165 -1.21 -31.98 7.16
CA VAL A 165 -2.10 -30.85 6.90
C VAL A 165 -3.43 -31.38 6.37
N SER A 166 -4.53 -31.11 7.08
CA SER A 166 -5.87 -31.53 6.65
C SER A 166 -6.09 -31.08 5.21
N PRO A 167 -6.25 -32.01 4.24
CA PRO A 167 -6.36 -31.64 2.84
C PRO A 167 -7.53 -30.70 2.56
N ARG A 168 -8.61 -30.83 3.34
CA ARG A 168 -9.79 -29.99 3.26
C ARG A 168 -9.51 -28.56 3.73
N GLU A 169 -8.75 -28.39 4.81
CA GLU A 169 -8.41 -27.06 5.33
C GLU A 169 -7.43 -26.32 4.42
N ALA A 170 -6.41 -27.03 3.91
CA ALA A 170 -5.50 -26.46 2.91
C ALA A 170 -6.24 -26.04 1.63
N ALA A 171 -7.18 -26.86 1.15
CA ALA A 171 -7.99 -26.51 -0.02
C ALA A 171 -8.90 -25.30 0.25
N ARG A 172 -9.57 -25.25 1.41
CA ARG A 172 -10.39 -24.09 1.81
C ARG A 172 -9.59 -22.80 1.85
N LEU A 173 -8.37 -22.83 2.41
CA LEU A 173 -7.50 -21.65 2.42
C LEU A 173 -7.00 -21.29 1.03
N ALA A 174 -6.64 -22.27 0.19
CA ALA A 174 -6.26 -22.03 -1.20
C ALA A 174 -7.37 -21.30 -1.97
N ILE A 175 -8.61 -21.79 -1.84
CA ILE A 175 -9.78 -21.20 -2.48
C ILE A 175 -10.04 -19.79 -1.93
N ALA A 176 -9.98 -19.60 -0.61
CA ALA A 176 -10.17 -18.28 -0.01
C ALA A 176 -9.11 -17.27 -0.50
N MET A 177 -7.84 -17.67 -0.55
CA MET A 177 -6.76 -16.82 -1.07
C MET A 177 -6.96 -16.53 -2.55
N LEU A 178 -7.36 -17.50 -3.36
CA LEU A 178 -7.65 -17.27 -4.78
C LEU A 178 -8.84 -16.31 -4.98
N LEU A 179 -9.90 -16.43 -4.18
CA LEU A 179 -11.07 -15.56 -4.26
C LEU A 179 -10.73 -14.11 -3.88
N VAL A 180 -9.93 -13.91 -2.83
CA VAL A 180 -9.49 -12.56 -2.44
C VAL A 180 -8.57 -11.98 -3.51
N TRP A 181 -7.67 -12.77 -4.09
CA TRP A 181 -6.83 -12.36 -5.22
C TRP A 181 -7.64 -11.99 -6.48
N LEU A 182 -8.69 -12.75 -6.81
CA LEU A 182 -9.60 -12.42 -7.90
C LEU A 182 -10.37 -11.12 -7.63
N LEU A 183 -10.81 -10.91 -6.40
CA LEU A 183 -11.43 -9.63 -6.00
C LEU A 183 -10.43 -8.47 -6.09
N LEU A 184 -9.16 -8.67 -5.73
CA LEU A 184 -8.10 -7.69 -5.94
C LEU A 184 -7.97 -7.35 -7.43
N LEU A 185 -7.94 -8.37 -8.29
CA LEU A 185 -7.87 -8.19 -9.74
C LEU A 185 -9.06 -7.35 -10.27
N LEU A 186 -10.26 -7.57 -9.74
CA LEU A 186 -11.48 -6.88 -10.16
C LEU A 186 -11.62 -5.46 -9.57
N VAL A 187 -11.03 -5.18 -8.41
CA VAL A 187 -11.11 -3.87 -7.73
C VAL A 187 -9.93 -2.97 -8.08
N LEU A 188 -8.72 -3.53 -8.02
CA LEU A 188 -7.45 -2.82 -8.16
C LEU A 188 -6.39 -3.80 -8.73
N PRO A 189 -6.39 -4.07 -10.05
CA PRO A 189 -5.52 -5.05 -10.69
C PRO A 189 -4.05 -5.02 -10.27
N ILE A 190 -3.49 -3.81 -10.07
CA ILE A 190 -2.09 -3.66 -9.69
C ILE A 190 -1.80 -4.25 -8.29
N TYR A 191 -2.77 -4.27 -7.37
CA TYR A 191 -2.56 -4.92 -6.06
C TYR A 191 -2.61 -6.45 -6.14
N ALA A 192 -3.30 -7.02 -7.14
CA ALA A 192 -3.24 -8.46 -7.39
C ALA A 192 -1.83 -8.91 -7.78
N TRP A 193 -1.03 -8.01 -8.37
CA TRP A 193 0.39 -8.20 -8.66
C TRP A 193 1.20 -8.36 -7.36
N PHE A 194 0.99 -7.47 -6.39
CA PHE A 194 1.71 -7.45 -5.11
C PHE A 194 1.29 -8.56 -4.14
N ALA A 195 0.11 -9.18 -4.36
CA ALA A 195 -0.33 -10.35 -3.60
C ALA A 195 0.29 -11.68 -4.09
N LEU A 196 0.88 -11.73 -5.28
CA LEU A 196 1.46 -12.96 -5.86
C LEU A 196 2.49 -13.65 -4.96
N PRO A 197 3.40 -12.94 -4.26
CA PRO A 197 4.36 -13.60 -3.37
C PRO A 197 3.68 -14.44 -2.28
N LEU A 198 2.53 -14.01 -1.75
CA LEU A 198 1.78 -14.76 -0.74
C LEU A 198 1.18 -16.04 -1.34
N GLN A 199 0.57 -15.93 -2.53
CA GLN A 199 0.01 -17.07 -3.28
C GLN A 199 1.11 -18.10 -3.63
N ALA A 200 2.22 -17.62 -4.19
CA ALA A 200 3.35 -18.43 -4.57
C ALA A 200 3.98 -19.13 -3.37
N ALA A 201 4.17 -18.43 -2.25
CA ALA A 201 4.73 -19.03 -1.03
C ALA A 201 3.81 -20.10 -0.43
N PHE A 202 2.48 -19.89 -0.49
CA PHE A 202 1.50 -20.87 -0.02
C PHE A 202 1.51 -22.14 -0.88
N LEU A 203 1.38 -21.97 -2.20
CA LEU A 203 1.39 -23.08 -3.16
C LEU A 203 2.72 -23.83 -3.16
N TRP A 204 3.84 -23.12 -3.01
CA TRP A 204 5.16 -23.74 -2.85
C TRP A 204 5.23 -24.63 -1.61
N LYS A 205 4.74 -24.16 -0.46
CA LYS A 205 4.70 -24.95 0.78
C LYS A 205 3.79 -26.17 0.65
N LEU A 206 2.62 -26.01 0.03
CA LEU A 206 1.70 -27.10 -0.25
C LEU A 206 2.33 -28.16 -1.17
N GLY A 207 2.98 -27.74 -2.26
CA GLY A 207 3.68 -28.61 -3.20
C GLY A 207 5.00 -29.20 -2.68
N LYS A 208 5.60 -28.63 -1.63
CA LYS A 208 6.72 -29.25 -0.92
C LYS A 208 6.23 -30.35 0.03
N SER A 209 5.10 -30.12 0.70
CA SER A 209 4.47 -31.09 1.59
C SER A 209 3.89 -32.30 0.86
N ARG A 210 3.62 -32.20 -0.45
CA ARG A 210 3.02 -33.24 -1.28
C ARG A 210 3.96 -33.61 -2.44
N ARG A 211 4.27 -34.88 -2.66
CA ARG A 211 5.17 -35.33 -3.75
C ARG A 211 4.39 -35.57 -5.07
N GLY A 212 5.09 -35.58 -6.21
CA GLY A 212 4.53 -35.96 -7.51
C GLY A 212 3.64 -34.89 -8.18
N LYS A 213 2.52 -35.32 -8.77
CA LYS A 213 1.58 -34.51 -9.59
C LYS A 213 1.09 -33.22 -8.89
N CYS A 214 0.94 -33.24 -7.56
CA CYS A 214 0.49 -32.07 -6.79
C CYS A 214 1.50 -30.91 -6.82
N ARG A 215 2.81 -31.21 -6.85
CA ARG A 215 3.85 -30.17 -6.96
C ARG A 215 3.81 -29.49 -8.33
N LEU A 216 3.66 -30.27 -9.40
CA LEU A 216 3.50 -29.75 -10.76
C LEU A 216 2.25 -28.87 -10.86
N PHE A 217 1.11 -29.33 -10.35
CA PHE A 217 -0.13 -28.54 -10.32
C PHE A 217 0.05 -27.20 -9.59
N CYS A 218 0.70 -27.19 -8.42
CA CYS A 218 0.99 -25.95 -7.69
C CYS A 218 1.88 -25.01 -8.51
N GLY A 219 2.91 -25.53 -9.19
CA GLY A 219 3.78 -24.76 -10.07
C GLY A 219 3.03 -24.14 -11.26
N PHE A 220 2.22 -24.93 -11.97
CA PHE A 220 1.38 -24.44 -13.06
C PHE A 220 0.36 -23.41 -12.59
N THR A 221 -0.19 -23.56 -11.38
CA THR A 221 -1.11 -22.58 -10.80
C THR A 221 -0.40 -21.24 -10.56
N VAL A 222 0.80 -21.23 -9.98
CA VAL A 222 1.59 -20.00 -9.80
C VAL A 222 1.88 -19.34 -11.15
N PHE A 223 2.25 -20.13 -12.15
CA PHE A 223 2.50 -19.62 -13.50
C PHE A 223 1.24 -19.03 -14.13
N ALA A 224 0.09 -19.69 -14.01
CA ALA A 224 -1.19 -19.18 -14.49
C ALA A 224 -1.60 -17.86 -13.81
N LEU A 225 -1.39 -17.74 -12.49
CA LEU A 225 -1.64 -16.50 -11.76
C LEU A 225 -0.74 -15.37 -12.25
N LEU A 226 0.54 -15.64 -12.50
CA LEU A 226 1.48 -14.67 -13.08
C LEU A 226 1.03 -14.23 -14.49
N LEU A 227 0.70 -15.18 -15.37
CA LEU A 227 0.24 -14.89 -16.72
C LEU A 227 -1.05 -14.06 -16.74
N CYS A 228 -2.01 -14.38 -15.86
CA CYS A 228 -3.24 -13.61 -15.73
C CYS A 228 -2.94 -12.17 -15.33
N ASN A 229 -2.06 -11.99 -14.35
CA ASN A 229 -1.63 -10.68 -13.89
C ASN A 229 -0.92 -9.88 -15.01
N ILE A 230 -0.08 -10.53 -15.81
CA ILE A 230 0.60 -9.93 -16.98
C ILE A 230 -0.44 -9.48 -17.99
N THR A 231 -1.40 -10.35 -18.30
CA THR A 231 -2.47 -10.09 -19.26
C THR A 231 -3.30 -8.88 -18.85
N VAL A 232 -3.68 -8.79 -17.58
CA VAL A 232 -4.60 -7.75 -17.08
C VAL A 232 -3.88 -6.42 -16.87
N ASN A 233 -2.72 -6.42 -16.21
CA ASN A 233 -2.02 -5.17 -15.90
C ASN A 233 -1.31 -4.61 -17.13
N CYS A 234 -0.76 -5.49 -17.98
CA CYS A 234 0.19 -5.07 -19.00
C CYS A 234 -0.23 -5.40 -20.43
N GLY A 235 -1.02 -6.45 -20.63
CA GLY A 235 -1.39 -6.96 -21.95
C GLY A 235 -0.22 -7.68 -22.64
N TRP A 236 -0.42 -8.05 -23.91
CA TRP A 236 0.53 -8.87 -24.68
C TRP A 236 1.14 -8.16 -25.88
N ASN A 237 0.76 -6.91 -26.16
CA ASN A 237 1.29 -6.16 -27.30
C ASN A 237 2.64 -5.50 -26.93
N PRO A 238 3.78 -5.93 -27.52
CA PRO A 238 5.10 -5.40 -27.20
C PRO A 238 5.25 -3.89 -27.42
N GLU A 239 4.57 -3.35 -28.43
CA GLU A 239 4.61 -1.92 -28.74
C GLU A 239 3.94 -1.09 -27.63
N LYS A 240 2.79 -1.58 -27.13
CA LYS A 240 2.09 -0.97 -26.00
C LYS A 240 2.92 -1.02 -24.72
N TRP A 241 3.66 -2.11 -24.51
CA TRP A 241 4.62 -2.22 -23.42
C TRP A 241 5.74 -1.19 -23.54
N ASN A 242 6.35 -1.09 -24.71
CA ASN A 242 7.41 -0.13 -24.96
C ASN A 242 6.93 1.31 -24.69
N ARG A 243 5.75 1.66 -25.19
CA ARG A 243 5.12 2.96 -24.94
C ARG A 243 4.94 3.24 -23.45
N ARG A 244 4.38 2.29 -22.70
CA ARG A 244 4.17 2.43 -21.26
C ARG A 244 5.47 2.58 -20.49
N LEU A 245 6.49 1.82 -20.85
CA LEU A 245 7.82 1.90 -20.24
C LEU A 245 8.47 3.25 -20.54
N ALA A 246 8.44 3.71 -21.79
CA ALA A 246 8.99 5.01 -22.19
C ALA A 246 8.26 6.17 -21.51
N THR A 247 6.93 6.10 -21.44
CA THR A 247 6.09 7.08 -20.73
C THR A 247 6.46 7.12 -19.24
N ALA A 248 6.50 5.96 -18.58
CA ALA A 248 6.86 5.88 -17.16
C ALA A 248 8.30 6.37 -16.91
N ALA A 249 9.24 6.03 -17.80
CA ALA A 249 10.62 6.50 -17.72
C ALA A 249 10.67 8.03 -17.82
N LEU A 250 10.03 8.63 -18.82
CA LEU A 250 10.01 10.09 -19.00
C LEU A 250 9.27 10.80 -17.86
N SER A 251 8.12 10.29 -17.41
CA SER A 251 7.43 10.80 -16.23
C SER A 251 8.29 10.70 -14.96
N ARG A 252 9.19 9.72 -14.89
CA ARG A 252 10.11 9.54 -13.76
C ARG A 252 11.35 10.43 -13.82
N VAL A 253 11.89 10.73 -14.99
CA VAL A 253 13.18 11.45 -15.08
C VAL A 253 13.03 12.89 -15.56
N GLY A 254 11.94 13.18 -16.28
CA GLY A 254 11.71 14.48 -16.90
C GLY A 254 10.60 15.29 -16.26
N TRP A 255 9.44 14.69 -15.98
CA TRP A 255 8.20 15.44 -15.70
C TRP A 255 8.33 16.65 -14.74
N PRO A 256 8.84 16.51 -13.49
CA PRO A 256 8.83 17.62 -12.52
C PRO A 256 9.66 18.82 -12.98
N TYR A 257 10.62 18.58 -13.88
CA TYR A 257 11.58 19.57 -14.36
C TYR A 257 11.53 19.75 -15.87
N PHE A 258 10.52 19.21 -16.54
CA PHE A 258 10.46 19.16 -18.00
C PHE A 258 10.59 20.55 -18.62
N GLN A 259 9.90 21.56 -18.08
CA GLN A 259 10.07 22.96 -18.48
C GLN A 259 11.50 23.49 -18.31
N GLN A 260 12.21 23.05 -17.28
CA GLN A 260 13.57 23.53 -16.96
C GLN A 260 14.60 22.84 -17.86
N THR A 261 14.45 21.54 -18.10
CA THR A 261 15.30 20.76 -19.01
C THR A 261 15.00 21.08 -20.47
N PHE A 262 13.82 21.59 -20.79
CA PHE A 262 13.46 22.03 -22.15
C PHE A 262 14.52 22.98 -22.75
N GLN A 263 15.18 23.82 -21.96
CA GLN A 263 16.23 24.75 -22.42
C GLN A 263 17.46 24.05 -23.05
N VAL A 264 17.70 22.79 -22.70
CA VAL A 264 18.84 22.01 -23.22
C VAL A 264 18.40 21.00 -24.30
N PHE A 265 17.15 21.05 -24.73
CA PHE A 265 16.68 20.17 -25.81
C PHE A 265 17.33 20.56 -27.14
N PRO A 266 17.68 19.57 -28.00
CA PRO A 266 18.16 19.84 -29.35
C PRO A 266 17.17 20.69 -30.15
N GLN A 267 17.68 21.57 -31.01
CA GLN A 267 16.88 22.54 -31.78
C GLN A 267 15.62 21.97 -32.47
N PRO A 268 15.66 20.81 -33.15
CA PRO A 268 14.44 20.25 -33.76
C PRO A 268 13.33 19.98 -32.74
N LEU A 269 13.67 19.32 -31.63
CA LEU A 269 12.73 19.01 -30.55
C LEU A 269 12.28 20.25 -29.79
N HIS A 270 13.19 21.20 -29.62
CA HIS A 270 12.91 22.46 -28.93
C HIS A 270 11.80 23.24 -29.67
N ASP A 271 11.94 23.40 -30.98
CA ASP A 271 11.00 24.18 -31.80
C ASP A 271 9.65 23.46 -31.97
N GLU A 272 9.66 22.14 -32.12
CA GLU A 272 8.45 21.35 -32.34
C GLU A 272 7.55 21.21 -31.10
N ILE A 273 8.17 21.02 -29.93
CA ILE A 273 7.46 20.92 -28.64
C ILE A 273 7.02 22.32 -28.20
N GLY A 274 7.95 23.28 -28.18
CA GLY A 274 7.70 24.63 -27.73
C GLY A 274 7.53 24.80 -26.21
N LEU A 275 7.80 26.01 -25.73
CA LEU A 275 7.83 26.32 -24.29
C LEU A 275 6.46 26.17 -23.61
N VAL A 276 5.37 26.46 -24.32
CA VAL A 276 4.00 26.36 -23.77
C VAL A 276 3.68 24.90 -23.40
N ILE A 277 3.94 23.97 -24.32
CA ILE A 277 3.74 22.54 -24.07
C ILE A 277 4.66 22.07 -22.95
N ALA A 278 5.94 22.47 -22.95
CA ALA A 278 6.87 22.08 -21.91
C ALA A 278 6.40 22.53 -20.50
N ARG A 279 5.83 23.73 -20.39
CA ARG A 279 5.22 24.23 -19.14
C ARG A 279 3.99 23.42 -18.75
N ASP A 280 3.10 23.13 -19.69
CA ASP A 280 1.85 22.42 -19.42
C ASP A 280 2.11 20.95 -19.04
N VAL A 281 3.17 20.34 -19.60
CA VAL A 281 3.67 19.02 -19.19
C VAL A 281 4.15 19.05 -17.74
N SER A 282 4.95 20.05 -17.35
CA SER A 282 5.43 20.17 -15.96
C SER A 282 4.34 20.54 -14.95
N ALA A 283 3.21 21.11 -15.39
CA ALA A 283 2.15 21.56 -14.50
C ALA A 283 1.43 20.40 -13.77
N TYR A 284 1.34 19.21 -14.37
CA TYR A 284 0.61 18.07 -13.81
C TYR A 284 1.34 16.74 -14.09
N ALA A 285 1.33 15.79 -13.15
CA ALA A 285 2.03 14.49 -13.28
C ALA A 285 1.58 13.60 -14.42
N ASP A 286 0.34 13.75 -14.87
CA ASP A 286 -0.18 13.11 -16.07
C ASP A 286 0.15 13.92 -17.34
N GLY A 287 0.88 15.03 -17.25
CA GLY A 287 1.19 15.94 -18.35
C GLY A 287 1.97 15.28 -19.49
N VAL A 288 2.83 14.31 -19.19
CA VAL A 288 3.49 13.50 -20.24
C VAL A 288 2.44 12.75 -21.08
N GLU A 289 1.46 12.12 -20.43
CA GLU A 289 0.45 11.32 -21.12
C GLU A 289 -0.66 12.18 -21.74
N ARG A 290 -1.07 13.23 -21.06
CA ARG A 290 -2.21 14.08 -21.44
C ARG A 290 -1.84 15.17 -22.45
N VAL A 291 -0.60 15.67 -22.41
CA VAL A 291 -0.16 16.83 -23.19
C VAL A 291 0.94 16.45 -24.17
N LEU A 292 2.03 15.84 -23.69
CA LEU A 292 3.21 15.58 -24.54
C LEU A 292 2.94 14.49 -25.58
N ILE A 293 2.37 13.36 -25.16
CA ILE A 293 2.12 12.22 -26.06
C ILE A 293 1.21 12.61 -27.24
N PRO A 294 0.03 13.23 -27.03
CA PRO A 294 -0.81 13.68 -28.15
C PRO A 294 -0.06 14.60 -29.11
N ARG A 295 0.73 15.53 -28.56
CA ARG A 295 1.55 16.45 -29.37
C ARG A 295 2.59 15.71 -30.21
N LEU A 296 3.27 14.72 -29.65
CA LEU A 296 4.25 13.90 -30.38
C LEU A 296 3.56 13.02 -31.44
N GLU A 297 2.36 12.50 -31.17
CA GLU A 297 1.58 11.73 -32.13
C GLU A 297 1.14 12.57 -33.33
N GLU A 298 0.79 13.83 -33.12
CA GLU A 298 0.46 14.77 -34.21
C GLU A 298 1.66 15.05 -35.12
N LEU A 299 2.87 15.13 -34.55
CA LEU A 299 4.08 15.51 -35.28
C LEU A 299 4.73 14.33 -36.02
N TYR A 300 4.80 13.18 -35.36
CA TYR A 300 5.61 12.03 -35.80
C TYR A 300 4.79 10.78 -36.13
N GLY A 301 3.49 10.78 -35.81
CA GLY A 301 2.66 9.59 -35.88
C GLY A 301 2.94 8.58 -34.76
N ALA A 302 1.97 7.69 -34.51
CA ALA A 302 1.98 6.79 -33.35
C ALA A 302 3.18 5.83 -33.30
N GLY A 303 3.76 5.45 -34.45
CA GLY A 303 4.86 4.49 -34.54
C GLY A 303 6.21 5.03 -34.08
N GLU A 304 6.45 6.35 -34.19
CA GLU A 304 7.73 6.98 -33.86
C GLU A 304 7.78 7.58 -32.44
N VAL A 305 6.61 7.84 -31.84
CA VAL A 305 6.49 8.46 -30.50
C VAL A 305 7.29 7.71 -29.43
N ASN A 306 7.33 6.38 -29.49
CA ASN A 306 8.06 5.58 -28.50
C ASN A 306 9.56 5.90 -28.49
N GLY A 307 10.15 6.09 -29.68
CA GLY A 307 11.56 6.50 -29.79
C GLY A 307 11.79 7.89 -29.21
N LYS A 308 10.88 8.83 -29.50
CA LYS A 308 10.94 10.20 -28.97
C LYS A 308 10.79 10.27 -27.45
N LEU A 309 9.92 9.46 -26.86
CA LEU A 309 9.79 9.37 -25.40
C LEU A 309 11.09 8.88 -24.75
N TRP A 310 11.77 7.89 -25.34
CA TRP A 310 13.06 7.41 -24.84
C TRP A 310 14.18 8.44 -25.01
N GLU A 311 14.24 9.12 -26.16
CA GLU A 311 15.20 10.20 -26.43
C GLU A 311 15.05 11.33 -25.38
N LEU A 312 13.82 11.78 -25.14
CA LEU A 312 13.53 12.79 -24.13
C LEU A 312 13.84 12.32 -22.71
N ALA A 313 13.55 11.06 -22.38
CA ALA A 313 13.86 10.49 -21.07
C ALA A 313 15.38 10.45 -20.85
N GLU A 314 16.16 10.11 -21.87
CA GLU A 314 17.61 10.10 -21.80
C GLU A 314 18.19 11.51 -21.59
N ILE A 315 17.70 12.51 -22.32
CA ILE A 315 18.13 13.91 -22.16
C ILE A 315 17.86 14.39 -20.72
N CYS A 316 16.64 14.16 -20.23
CA CYS A 316 16.25 14.56 -18.87
C CYS A 316 17.09 13.86 -17.79
N LEU A 317 17.31 12.54 -17.95
CA LEU A 317 18.12 11.78 -17.01
C LEU A 317 19.58 12.26 -17.00
N ARG A 318 20.16 12.56 -18.16
CA ARG A 318 21.54 13.05 -18.27
C ARG A 318 21.70 14.44 -17.64
N ASP A 319 20.75 15.34 -17.87
CA ASP A 319 20.74 16.69 -17.27
C ASP A 319 20.64 16.63 -15.75
N ARG A 320 19.83 15.71 -15.20
CA ARG A 320 19.40 15.75 -13.78
C ARG A 320 19.62 14.49 -12.96
N LEU A 321 20.51 13.60 -13.38
CA LEU A 321 20.80 12.32 -12.70
C LEU A 321 20.90 12.43 -11.17
N ARG A 322 21.63 13.44 -10.66
CA ARG A 322 21.80 13.64 -9.21
C ARG A 322 20.48 13.94 -8.50
N VAL A 323 19.62 14.75 -9.11
CA VAL A 323 18.30 15.10 -8.58
C VAL A 323 17.38 13.88 -8.63
N ASP A 324 17.43 13.10 -9.71
CA ASP A 324 16.63 11.89 -9.84
C ASP A 324 16.97 10.81 -8.82
N VAL A 325 18.27 10.58 -8.58
CA VAL A 325 18.73 9.65 -7.54
C VAL A 325 18.29 10.14 -6.15
N LYS A 326 18.41 11.45 -5.88
CA LYS A 326 17.91 12.04 -4.63
C LYS A 326 16.40 11.81 -4.47
N ASN A 327 15.61 12.07 -5.51
CA ASN A 327 14.16 11.83 -5.50
C ASN A 327 13.84 10.34 -5.29
N LEU A 328 14.61 9.43 -5.89
CA LEU A 328 14.43 7.98 -5.71
C LEU A 328 14.56 7.57 -4.25
N ILE A 329 15.62 8.04 -3.59
CA ILE A 329 15.87 7.74 -2.17
C ILE A 329 14.74 8.30 -1.31
N TRP A 330 14.30 9.52 -1.61
CA TRP A 330 13.21 10.16 -0.89
C TRP A 330 11.87 9.46 -1.11
N ASP A 331 11.53 9.05 -2.33
CA ASP A 331 10.31 8.29 -2.63
C ASP A 331 10.33 6.92 -1.93
N MET A 332 11.47 6.21 -1.94
CA MET A 332 11.64 4.98 -1.17
C MET A 332 11.38 5.21 0.32
N ALA A 333 11.99 6.23 0.92
CA ALA A 333 11.80 6.57 2.33
C ALA A 333 10.35 6.98 2.64
N ALA A 334 9.74 7.77 1.76
CA ALA A 334 8.38 8.25 1.87
C ALA A 334 7.37 7.12 1.86
N TYR A 335 7.50 6.15 0.96
CA TYR A 335 6.57 5.02 0.90
C TYR A 335 6.74 4.01 2.05
N HIS A 336 7.94 3.94 2.66
CA HIS A 336 8.17 3.15 3.86
C HIS A 336 7.65 3.84 5.13
N ALA A 337 7.86 5.15 5.25
CA ALA A 337 7.59 5.96 6.43
C ALA A 337 6.69 7.15 6.08
N THR A 338 5.54 6.85 5.49
CA THR A 338 4.59 7.85 4.99
C THR A 338 4.23 8.93 6.01
N PRO A 339 3.78 8.62 7.24
CA PRO A 339 3.29 9.67 8.13
C PRO A 339 4.32 10.74 8.50
N PRO A 340 5.57 10.38 8.88
CA PRO A 340 6.55 11.41 9.19
C PRO A 340 7.11 12.14 7.97
N ILE A 341 7.25 11.47 6.81
CA ILE A 341 7.70 12.16 5.59
C ILE A 341 6.65 13.15 5.10
N LEU A 342 5.37 12.81 5.17
CA LEU A 342 4.28 13.77 4.90
C LEU A 342 4.41 15.00 5.82
N ALA A 343 4.65 14.81 7.13
CA ALA A 343 4.83 15.95 8.03
C ALA A 343 6.08 16.79 7.73
N MET A 344 7.11 16.23 7.10
CA MET A 344 8.27 16.99 6.61
C MET A 344 7.94 17.76 5.33
N GLN A 345 7.21 17.14 4.39
CA GLN A 345 6.73 17.78 3.16
C GLN A 345 5.85 18.99 3.47
N LEU A 346 4.89 18.86 4.39
CA LEU A 346 4.01 19.95 4.81
C LEU A 346 4.74 21.14 5.47
N LYS A 347 5.98 20.93 5.94
CA LYS A 347 6.84 21.98 6.51
C LYS A 347 7.84 22.55 5.51
N GLY A 348 7.77 22.15 4.24
CA GLY A 348 8.75 22.53 3.20
C GLY A 348 10.15 21.97 3.46
N ARG A 349 10.29 20.90 4.26
CA ARG A 349 11.58 20.30 4.64
C ARG A 349 11.95 19.04 3.83
N ALA A 350 11.07 18.60 2.95
CA ALA A 350 11.28 17.45 2.07
C ALA A 350 11.21 17.89 0.59
N TYR A 351 11.07 16.93 -0.32
CA TYR A 351 10.92 17.18 -1.76
C TYR A 351 9.45 17.48 -2.11
N ASP A 352 9.24 18.16 -3.24
CA ASP A 352 7.91 18.48 -3.74
C ASP A 352 7.16 17.20 -4.12
N ALA A 353 5.97 17.01 -3.53
CA ALA A 353 5.18 15.82 -3.73
C ALA A 353 3.66 16.05 -3.70
N TYR A 354 2.94 15.13 -4.34
CA TYR A 354 1.47 15.08 -4.42
C TYR A 354 0.77 15.04 -3.05
N SER A 355 1.49 14.57 -2.04
CA SER A 355 0.98 14.44 -0.68
C SER A 355 0.55 15.78 -0.04
N GLY A 356 1.09 16.92 -0.51
CA GLY A 356 0.60 18.24 -0.11
C GLY A 356 -0.81 18.54 -0.62
N ILE A 357 -1.11 18.22 -1.89
CA ILE A 357 -2.45 18.37 -2.47
C ILE A 357 -3.44 17.46 -1.74
N ASN A 358 -3.05 16.21 -1.48
CA ASN A 358 -3.89 15.29 -0.70
C ASN A 358 -4.22 15.88 0.68
N TYR A 359 -3.25 16.50 1.35
CA TYR A 359 -3.49 17.14 2.64
C TYR A 359 -4.42 18.35 2.55
N GLU A 360 -4.27 19.21 1.55
CA GLU A 360 -5.17 20.35 1.35
C GLU A 360 -6.62 19.89 1.13
N GLN A 361 -6.84 18.86 0.30
CA GLN A 361 -8.17 18.27 0.13
C GLN A 361 -8.75 17.69 1.43
N MET A 362 -7.88 17.14 2.29
CA MET A 362 -8.27 16.66 3.60
C MET A 362 -8.74 17.80 4.52
N ARG A 363 -8.21 19.02 4.32
CA ARG A 363 -8.51 20.23 5.11
C ARG A 363 -9.76 20.97 4.66
N ASP A 364 -10.25 20.77 3.44
CA ASP A 364 -11.33 21.52 2.81
C ASP A 364 -12.51 21.84 3.75
N ARG A 365 -12.93 20.88 4.58
CA ARG A 365 -14.10 21.04 5.47
C ARG A 365 -13.76 21.30 6.92
N ALA A 366 -12.65 20.75 7.41
CA ALA A 366 -12.30 20.80 8.82
C ALA A 366 -10.81 21.12 9.01
N PRO A 367 -10.36 22.35 8.66
CA PRO A 367 -8.94 22.65 8.52
C PRO A 367 -8.15 22.52 9.83
N LEU A 368 -8.69 23.06 10.94
CA LEU A 368 -8.04 22.96 12.25
C LEU A 368 -7.99 21.52 12.78
N LEU A 369 -9.10 20.79 12.69
CA LEU A 369 -9.18 19.39 13.11
C LEU A 369 -8.24 18.52 12.29
N THR A 370 -8.20 18.71 10.96
CA THR A 370 -7.32 17.99 10.04
C THR A 370 -5.85 18.25 10.39
N ARG A 371 -5.49 19.51 10.67
CA ARG A 371 -4.14 19.85 11.11
C ARG A 371 -3.77 19.09 12.38
N TYR A 372 -4.57 19.15 13.44
CA TYR A 372 -4.28 18.44 14.68
C TYR A 372 -4.23 16.92 14.49
N TYR A 373 -5.14 16.37 13.69
CA TYR A 373 -5.22 14.95 13.42
C TYR A 373 -4.00 14.42 12.65
N VAL A 374 -3.58 15.11 11.60
CA VAL A 374 -2.39 14.76 10.81
C VAL A 374 -1.12 14.99 11.62
N ASP A 375 -0.98 16.14 12.29
CA ASP A 375 0.18 16.43 13.14
C ASP A 375 0.33 15.40 14.27
N TYR A 376 -0.77 15.02 14.91
CA TYR A 376 -0.78 13.98 15.92
C TYR A 376 -0.39 12.64 15.32
N GLY A 377 -1.06 12.20 14.24
CA GLY A 377 -0.81 10.90 13.61
C GLY A 377 0.64 10.74 13.14
N SER A 378 1.24 11.78 12.56
CA SER A 378 2.63 11.78 12.12
C SER A 378 3.64 11.69 13.26
N ARG A 379 3.39 12.36 14.40
CA ARG A 379 4.25 12.26 15.60
C ARG A 379 4.04 10.92 16.31
N TRP A 380 2.77 10.52 16.44
CA TRP A 380 2.37 9.29 17.08
C TRP A 380 2.99 8.07 16.40
N TRP A 381 3.15 8.10 15.08
CA TRP A 381 3.79 7.01 14.33
C TRP A 381 5.20 6.66 14.83
N TRP A 382 6.05 7.66 15.11
CA TRP A 382 7.37 7.41 15.70
C TRP A 382 7.28 6.96 17.15
N LEU A 383 6.42 7.61 17.94
CA LEU A 383 6.25 7.28 19.35
C LEU A 383 5.75 5.85 19.54
N MET A 384 4.77 5.39 18.77
CA MET A 384 4.26 4.03 18.86
C MET A 384 5.33 2.99 18.52
N LEU A 385 6.20 3.26 17.53
CA LEU A 385 7.30 2.37 17.17
C LEU A 385 8.38 2.37 18.25
N GLY A 386 8.71 3.54 18.81
CA GLY A 386 9.64 3.66 19.94
C GLY A 386 9.13 2.92 21.17
N LEU A 387 7.85 3.07 21.51
CA LEU A 387 7.19 2.32 22.59
C LEU A 387 7.18 0.82 22.32
N ALA A 388 6.87 0.40 21.10
CA ALA A 388 6.90 -1.00 20.70
C ALA A 388 8.31 -1.61 20.84
N ALA A 389 9.34 -0.89 20.37
CA ALA A 389 10.73 -1.28 20.52
C ALA A 389 11.14 -1.36 22.00
N ALA A 390 10.77 -0.38 22.83
CA ALA A 390 11.03 -0.39 24.27
C ALA A 390 10.35 -1.59 24.97
N ILE A 391 9.09 -1.88 24.65
CA ILE A 391 8.37 -3.06 25.16
C ILE A 391 9.10 -4.35 24.77
N LEU A 392 9.55 -4.45 23.51
CA LEU A 392 10.29 -5.60 23.02
C LEU A 392 11.67 -5.73 23.67
N LEU A 393 12.40 -4.64 23.88
CA LEU A 393 13.70 -4.62 24.55
C LEU A 393 13.57 -5.05 26.03
N CYS A 394 12.55 -4.58 26.74
CA CYS A 394 12.22 -5.08 28.08
C CYS A 394 11.91 -6.59 28.06
N GLY A 395 11.36 -7.11 26.95
CA GLY A 395 11.07 -8.53 26.74
C GLY A 395 12.24 -9.38 26.22
N LEU A 396 13.23 -8.78 25.53
CA LEU A 396 14.37 -9.47 24.89
C LEU A 396 15.39 -10.01 25.87
N LEU A 397 15.33 -9.62 27.15
CA LEU A 397 15.93 -10.35 28.27
C LEU A 397 15.40 -11.81 28.41
N ARG A 398 14.55 -12.31 27.48
CA ARG A 398 13.91 -13.63 27.50
C ARG A 398 13.94 -14.44 26.18
N GLY A 399 14.86 -14.16 25.24
CA GLY A 399 15.24 -15.13 24.18
C GLY A 399 14.53 -15.05 22.80
N SER A 400 15.05 -15.85 21.86
CA SER A 400 15.05 -15.64 20.39
C SER A 400 13.73 -15.80 19.62
N ARG A 401 12.71 -14.96 19.88
CA ARG A 401 11.48 -14.91 19.06
C ARG A 401 11.63 -14.20 17.70
N TYR A 402 12.69 -13.41 17.50
CA TYR A 402 12.81 -12.51 16.35
C TYR A 402 13.13 -13.22 15.02
N ARG A 403 14.05 -14.20 15.02
CA ARG A 403 14.42 -14.94 13.80
C ARG A 403 13.25 -15.73 13.20
N CYS A 404 12.32 -16.19 14.03
CA CYS A 404 11.14 -16.90 13.55
C CYS A 404 10.06 -15.94 13.02
N PHE A 405 10.05 -14.66 13.42
CA PHE A 405 9.12 -13.65 12.90
C PHE A 405 9.48 -13.27 11.47
N LEU A 406 10.72 -12.85 11.21
CA LEU A 406 11.17 -12.42 9.87
C LEU A 406 10.93 -13.45 8.76
N GLY A 407 11.29 -14.72 8.99
CA GLY A 407 11.09 -15.78 8.00
C GLY A 407 9.60 -16.11 7.71
N ARG A 408 8.68 -15.80 8.64
CA ARG A 408 7.24 -16.03 8.48
C ARG A 408 6.53 -14.94 7.69
N TRP A 409 7.10 -13.73 7.71
CA TRP A 409 6.55 -12.56 7.05
C TRP A 409 7.22 -12.25 5.71
N LEU A 410 8.23 -13.02 5.32
CA LEU A 410 8.98 -12.79 4.09
C LEU A 410 8.08 -12.59 2.85
N PRO A 411 7.04 -13.41 2.57
CA PRO A 411 6.20 -13.17 1.39
C PRO A 411 5.40 -11.86 1.46
N VAL A 412 4.98 -11.46 2.66
CA VAL A 412 4.30 -10.18 2.88
C VAL A 412 5.27 -9.03 2.61
N TRP A 413 6.48 -9.08 3.15
CA TRP A 413 7.51 -8.08 2.90
C TRP A 413 7.92 -8.02 1.43
N VAL A 414 8.10 -9.16 0.76
CA VAL A 414 8.38 -9.18 -0.69
C VAL A 414 7.25 -8.51 -1.48
N GLY A 415 5.99 -8.73 -1.12
CA GLY A 415 4.85 -8.03 -1.73
C GLY A 415 4.87 -6.52 -1.48
N VAL A 416 5.17 -6.10 -0.26
CA VAL A 416 5.28 -4.68 0.13
C VAL A 416 6.44 -4.00 -0.59
N GLU A 417 7.63 -4.59 -0.60
CA GLU A 417 8.79 -4.04 -1.29
C GLU A 417 8.55 -3.97 -2.79
N TRP A 418 7.90 -4.98 -3.38
CA TRP A 418 7.52 -4.93 -4.79
C TRP A 418 6.58 -3.76 -5.08
N MET A 419 5.57 -3.55 -4.22
CA MET A 419 4.65 -2.42 -4.32
C MET A 419 5.40 -1.08 -4.26
N ILE A 420 6.30 -0.92 -3.30
CA ILE A 420 7.08 0.30 -3.12
C ILE A 420 7.99 0.53 -4.34
N LEU A 421 8.78 -0.46 -4.73
CA LEU A 421 9.67 -0.36 -5.90
C LEU A 421 8.90 -0.02 -7.17
N HIS A 422 7.73 -0.63 -7.40
CA HIS A 422 6.90 -0.32 -8.54
C HIS A 422 6.50 1.17 -8.55
N PHE A 423 5.96 1.69 -7.45
CA PHE A 423 5.51 3.09 -7.41
C PHE A 423 6.64 4.11 -7.37
N VAL A 424 7.83 3.75 -6.86
CA VAL A 424 9.05 4.58 -6.94
C VAL A 424 9.58 4.66 -8.37
N LEU A 425 9.53 3.56 -9.12
CA LEU A 425 9.97 3.54 -10.51
C LEU A 425 8.97 4.25 -11.44
N CYS A 426 7.69 4.25 -11.10
CA CYS A 426 6.65 4.91 -11.89
C CYS A 426 6.50 6.42 -11.62
N GLY A 427 7.16 7.01 -10.61
CA GLY A 427 6.97 8.42 -10.32
C GLY A 427 8.17 9.09 -9.64
N SER A 428 8.47 10.33 -10.05
CA SER A 428 9.52 11.19 -9.49
C SER A 428 8.86 12.27 -8.68
N GLY A 429 8.95 12.24 -7.35
CA GLY A 429 8.22 13.25 -6.60
C GLY A 429 6.71 12.97 -6.49
N ILE A 430 6.16 12.01 -7.22
CA ILE A 430 4.71 11.69 -7.22
C ILE A 430 4.37 10.77 -6.04
N MET A 431 4.96 11.03 -4.87
CA MET A 431 4.65 10.26 -3.68
C MET A 431 3.19 10.51 -3.30
N ASP A 432 2.42 9.45 -3.47
CA ASP A 432 1.02 9.39 -3.13
C ASP A 432 0.80 8.24 -2.15
N TYR A 433 0.64 8.59 -0.89
CA TYR A 433 0.49 7.62 0.20
C TYR A 433 -0.71 6.69 0.05
N LYS A 434 -1.71 7.06 -0.77
CA LYS A 434 -2.87 6.21 -1.04
C LYS A 434 -2.43 4.86 -1.62
N LYS A 435 -1.35 4.87 -2.42
CA LYS A 435 -0.80 3.72 -3.15
C LYS A 435 -0.05 2.71 -2.27
N THR A 436 0.45 3.12 -1.10
CA THR A 436 1.22 2.25 -0.20
C THR A 436 0.60 2.12 1.19
N LEU A 437 -0.71 2.33 1.27
CA LEU A 437 -1.46 2.25 2.54
C LEU A 437 -1.27 0.90 3.25
N TRP A 438 -1.08 -0.19 2.49
CA TRP A 438 -0.78 -1.51 3.05
C TRP A 438 0.53 -1.53 3.86
N ALA A 439 1.59 -0.88 3.37
CA ALA A 439 2.87 -0.77 4.08
C ALA A 439 2.71 0.00 5.40
N THR A 440 1.99 1.13 5.37
CA THR A 440 1.71 1.92 6.57
C THR A 440 0.91 1.13 7.58
N ALA A 441 -0.15 0.42 7.15
CA ALA A 441 -0.95 -0.43 8.03
C ALA A 441 -0.12 -1.56 8.69
N LEU A 442 0.83 -2.16 7.97
CA LEU A 442 1.73 -3.17 8.51
C LEU A 442 2.69 -2.61 9.57
N TRP A 443 3.15 -1.36 9.44
CA TRP A 443 3.92 -0.68 10.49
C TRP A 443 3.09 -0.47 11.76
N TYR A 444 1.84 -0.01 11.63
CA TYR A 444 0.93 0.05 12.77
C TYR A 444 0.74 -1.33 13.40
N MET A 445 0.53 -2.37 12.60
CA MET A 445 0.43 -3.72 13.14
C MET A 445 1.67 -4.17 13.89
N ALA A 446 2.86 -3.91 13.35
CA ALA A 446 4.13 -4.24 14.00
C ALA A 446 4.28 -3.48 15.33
N ALA A 447 3.87 -2.21 15.38
CA ALA A 447 3.88 -1.39 16.59
C ALA A 447 2.90 -1.90 17.66
N LEU A 448 1.74 -2.41 17.26
CA LEU A 448 0.68 -2.85 18.16
C LEU A 448 0.77 -4.32 18.57
N TRP A 449 1.54 -5.11 17.82
CA TRP A 449 1.81 -6.52 18.12
C TRP A 449 2.28 -6.80 19.57
N PRO A 450 3.12 -5.97 20.21
CA PRO A 450 3.55 -6.20 21.59
C PRO A 450 2.42 -6.17 22.62
N LEU A 451 1.24 -5.62 22.29
CA LEU A 451 0.05 -5.69 23.15
C LEU A 451 -0.53 -7.11 23.24
N ALA A 452 -0.19 -8.00 22.30
CA ALA A 452 -0.61 -9.42 22.30
C ALA A 452 0.03 -10.27 23.40
N GLY A 453 1.25 -9.90 23.81
CA GLY A 453 2.12 -10.76 24.59
C GLY A 453 2.04 -10.53 26.11
N GLY A 454 0.89 -10.72 26.75
CA GLY A 454 0.76 -10.49 28.20
C GLY A 454 0.03 -11.61 28.96
N GLU A 455 0.65 -12.78 29.09
CA GLU A 455 0.38 -13.67 30.23
C GLU A 455 0.78 -12.93 31.51
N GLY A 456 -0.21 -12.37 32.20
CA GLY A 456 -0.02 -11.42 33.31
C GLY A 456 -1.06 -10.29 33.33
N SER A 457 -2.02 -10.27 32.40
CA SER A 457 -3.14 -9.32 32.37
C SER A 457 -4.35 -9.74 33.21
N SER A 458 -4.13 -10.46 34.32
CA SER A 458 -5.18 -10.64 35.33
C SER A 458 -5.59 -9.32 36.00
N GLU A 459 -4.80 -8.25 35.84
CA GLU A 459 -5.11 -6.91 36.36
C GLU A 459 -5.99 -6.03 35.42
N TRP A 460 -6.37 -6.52 34.24
CA TRP A 460 -7.32 -5.79 33.36
C TRP A 460 -8.73 -6.38 33.37
N GLN A 461 -9.05 -7.20 34.37
CA GLN A 461 -10.36 -7.82 34.57
C GLN A 461 -11.23 -7.15 35.64
N SER A 462 -10.79 -6.04 36.25
CA SER A 462 -11.63 -5.20 37.12
C SER A 462 -12.09 -3.94 36.39
#